data_AF-A0A529FD28-F1
#
_entry.id   AF-A0A529FD28-F1
#
_cell.length_a   1.000
_cell.length_b   1.000
_cell.length_c   1.000
_cell.angle_alpha   90.00
_cell.angle_beta   90.00
_cell.angle_gamma   90.00
#
_symmetry.space_group_name_H-M   'P 1'
#
loop_
_entity.id
_entity.type
_entity.pdbx_description
1 polymer ?
#
loop_
_entity_poly.entity_id
_entity_poly.type
_entity_poly.pdbx_seq_one_letter_code
_entity_poly.pdbx_strand_id
1 'polypeptide(L)'
;MGEALPSHDFAAERALFSDFITWYSQAFQAPLQDSPTLATYLAALNRRDDFIHAWERFFGDWDVLVCPAMMCTAFKHRETGTPIPVDGVETPYWTALSHACRFNLTGHPAAVIPIGLDRDGLPIG
;
A
#
# COMPACT_ATOMS: atom_id res chain seq x y z
N MET A 1 6.78 13.34 -21.20
CA MET A 1 7.09 13.32 -19.76
C MET A 1 7.07 11.87 -19.34
N GLY A 2 8.22 11.31 -18.95
CA GLY A 2 8.30 9.92 -18.52
C GLY A 2 7.78 9.78 -17.09
N GLU A 3 7.13 8.67 -16.80
CA GLU A 3 6.76 8.28 -15.44
C GLU A 3 8.06 8.05 -14.65
N ALA A 4 8.25 8.80 -13.56
CA ALA A 4 9.39 8.65 -12.66
C ALA A 4 8.91 7.97 -11.38
N LEU A 5 9.55 6.86 -11.03
CA LEU A 5 9.31 6.11 -9.79
C LEU A 5 10.66 5.76 -9.16
N PRO A 6 10.73 5.59 -7.84
CA PRO A 6 11.94 5.08 -7.19
C PRO A 6 12.32 3.71 -7.78
N SER A 7 13.63 3.50 -7.94
CA SER A 7 14.15 2.22 -8.42
C SER A 7 14.29 1.24 -7.25
N HIS A 8 13.22 0.52 -6.95
CA HIS A 8 13.20 -0.60 -5.99
C HIS A 8 12.15 -1.65 -6.36
N ASP A 9 12.16 -2.78 -5.64
CA ASP A 9 11.20 -3.86 -5.84
C ASP A 9 9.87 -3.57 -5.10
N PHE A 10 8.88 -3.07 -5.84
CA PHE A 10 7.53 -2.81 -5.32
C PHE A 10 6.78 -4.07 -4.85
N ALA A 11 7.08 -5.24 -5.41
CA ALA A 11 6.45 -6.48 -4.96
C ALA A 11 7.00 -6.88 -3.59
N ALA A 12 8.32 -6.76 -3.39
CA ALA A 12 8.95 -6.98 -2.10
C ALA A 12 8.50 -5.96 -1.05
N GLU A 13 8.33 -4.70 -1.43
CA GLU A 13 7.80 -3.63 -0.56
C GLU A 13 6.38 -3.98 -0.07
N ARG A 14 5.50 -4.36 -1.00
CA ARG A 14 4.12 -4.75 -0.67
C ARG A 14 4.07 -6.00 0.21
N ALA A 15 4.93 -6.98 -0.04
CA ALA A 15 5.03 -8.17 0.79
C ALA A 15 5.45 -7.82 2.23
N LEU A 16 6.45 -6.97 2.40
CA LEU A 16 6.90 -6.51 3.72
C LEU A 16 5.81 -5.76 4.48
N PHE A 17 5.04 -4.91 3.80
CA PHE A 17 3.88 -4.25 4.41
C PHE A 17 2.82 -5.27 4.87
N SER A 18 2.54 -6.28 4.06
CA SER A 18 1.61 -7.36 4.42
C SER A 18 2.08 -8.15 5.65
N ASP A 19 3.39 -8.42 5.77
CA ASP A 19 3.96 -9.08 6.93
C ASP A 19 3.73 -8.24 8.20
N PHE A 20 4.02 -6.94 8.16
CA PHE A 20 3.80 -6.05 9.31
C PHE A 20 2.32 -5.95 9.72
N ILE A 21 1.40 -5.86 8.75
CA ILE A 21 -0.05 -5.83 9.05
C ILE A 21 -0.49 -7.14 9.70
N THR A 22 -0.01 -8.27 9.19
CA THR A 22 -0.32 -9.59 9.74
C THR A 22 0.15 -9.68 11.19
N TRP A 23 1.43 -9.38 11.45
CA TRP A 23 1.99 -9.42 12.80
C TRP A 23 1.31 -8.44 13.76
N TYR A 24 1.01 -7.23 13.28
CA TYR A 24 0.25 -6.24 14.06
C TYR A 24 -1.15 -6.76 14.40
N SER A 25 -1.88 -7.33 13.44
CA SER A 25 -3.25 -7.82 13.66
C SER A 25 -3.28 -8.97 14.69
N GLN A 26 -2.29 -9.85 14.65
CA GLN A 26 -2.16 -10.98 15.56
C GLN A 26 -1.84 -10.56 16.99
N ALA A 27 -1.15 -9.43 17.19
CA ALA A 27 -0.83 -8.92 18.52
C ALA A 27 -2.08 -8.65 19.38
N PHE A 28 -3.26 -8.54 18.77
CA PHE A 28 -4.54 -8.31 19.44
C PHE A 28 -5.48 -9.52 19.42
N GLN A 29 -5.05 -10.67 18.89
CA GLN A 29 -5.86 -11.89 18.80
C GLN A 29 -5.32 -12.99 19.73
N ALA A 30 -6.22 -13.71 20.42
CA ALA A 30 -5.88 -14.83 21.29
C ALA A 30 -6.31 -16.17 20.65
N PRO A 31 -5.48 -17.24 20.73
CA PRO A 31 -4.12 -17.25 21.28
C PRO A 31 -3.13 -16.50 20.38
N LEU A 32 -2.08 -15.93 20.98
CA LEU A 32 -0.93 -15.37 20.24
C LEU A 32 -0.19 -16.52 19.56
N GLN A 33 -0.64 -16.91 18.37
CA GLN A 33 0.05 -17.87 17.51
C GLN A 33 0.74 -17.09 16.37
N ASP A 34 1.95 -17.55 16.00
CA ASP A 34 2.71 -17.10 14.83
C ASP A 34 3.27 -15.67 14.85
N SER A 35 3.65 -15.14 16.02
CA SER A 35 4.45 -13.90 16.09
C SER A 35 5.86 -14.08 15.53
N PRO A 36 6.43 -13.07 14.83
CA PRO A 36 7.79 -13.15 14.33
C PRO A 36 8.77 -13.23 15.51
N THR A 37 9.89 -13.93 15.32
CA THR A 37 10.99 -13.81 16.27
C THR A 37 11.53 -12.37 16.27
N LEU A 38 12.17 -11.95 17.37
CA LEU A 38 12.83 -10.64 17.41
C LEU A 38 13.81 -10.46 16.25
N ALA A 39 14.60 -11.50 15.93
CA ALA A 39 15.54 -11.46 14.81
C ALA A 39 14.86 -11.26 13.46
N THR A 40 13.73 -11.96 13.22
CA THR A 40 12.92 -11.79 12.01
C THR A 40 12.36 -10.38 11.91
N TYR A 41 11.84 -9.85 13.02
CA TYR A 41 11.29 -8.50 13.08
C TYR A 41 12.36 -7.43 12.81
N LEU A 42 13.54 -7.54 13.42
CA LEU A 42 14.66 -6.62 13.18
C LEU A 42 15.15 -6.69 11.73
N ALA A 43 15.22 -7.88 11.13
CA ALA A 43 15.56 -8.03 9.71
C ALA A 43 14.51 -7.38 8.79
N ALA A 44 13.22 -7.47 9.15
CA ALA A 44 12.13 -6.79 8.45
C ALA A 44 12.23 -5.26 8.57
N LEU A 45 12.62 -4.74 9.75
CA LEU A 45 12.88 -3.30 9.93
C LEU A 45 14.06 -2.81 9.08
N ASN A 46 15.16 -3.57 8.99
CA ASN A 46 16.27 -3.21 8.10
C ASN A 46 15.81 -3.14 6.63
N ARG A 47 14.98 -4.10 6.17
CA ARG A 47 14.41 -4.07 4.82
C ARG A 47 13.48 -2.86 4.61
N ARG A 48 12.76 -2.44 5.65
CA ARG A 48 11.93 -1.24 5.62
C ARG A 48 12.80 0.01 5.43
N ASP A 49 13.96 0.08 6.10
CA ASP A 49 14.90 1.19 5.97
C ASP A 49 15.47 1.30 4.54
N ASP A 50 15.71 0.17 3.86
CA ASP A 50 16.11 0.18 2.44
C ASP A 50 15.05 0.82 1.53
N PHE A 51 13.76 0.54 1.79
CA PHE A 51 12.66 1.18 1.06
C PHE A 51 12.52 2.66 1.41
N ILE A 52 12.66 3.03 2.69
CA ILE A 52 12.68 4.45 3.11
C ILE A 52 13.76 5.19 2.34
N HIS A 53 14.99 4.66 2.30
CA HIS A 53 16.08 5.28 1.54
C HIS A 53 15.81 5.35 0.03
N ALA A 54 15.10 4.39 -0.55
CA ALA A 54 14.73 4.44 -1.97
C ALA A 54 13.74 5.57 -2.26
N TRP A 55 12.74 5.75 -1.40
CA TRP A 55 11.78 6.83 -1.50
C TRP A 55 12.39 8.21 -1.21
N GLU A 56 13.23 8.33 -0.18
CA GLU A 56 13.94 9.59 0.13
C GLU A 56 14.86 10.03 -1.01
N ARG A 57 15.53 9.09 -1.69
CA ARG A 57 16.30 9.40 -2.91
C ARG A 57 15.41 9.93 -4.03
N PHE A 58 14.24 9.33 -4.23
CA PHE A 58 13.27 9.80 -5.22
C PHE A 58 12.78 11.22 -4.88
N PHE A 59 12.42 11.48 -3.62
CA PHE A 59 11.99 12.81 -3.19
C PHE A 59 13.14 13.84 -3.09
N GLY A 60 14.39 13.40 -3.21
CA GLY A 60 15.54 14.29 -3.44
C GLY A 60 15.50 14.99 -4.80
N ASP A 61 14.87 14.36 -5.81
CA ASP A 61 14.75 14.89 -7.17
C ASP A 61 13.33 15.40 -7.50
N TRP A 62 12.32 15.02 -6.70
CA TRP A 62 10.91 15.29 -6.94
C TRP A 62 10.21 15.80 -5.68
N ASP A 63 9.43 16.87 -5.77
CA ASP A 63 8.71 17.40 -4.59
C ASP A 63 7.50 16.53 -4.19
N VAL A 64 6.83 15.93 -5.17
CA VAL A 64 5.57 15.17 -4.97
C VAL A 64 5.46 14.00 -5.95
N LEU A 65 4.81 12.92 -5.49
CA LEU A 65 4.28 11.87 -6.35
C LEU A 65 2.77 12.03 -6.45
N VAL A 66 2.24 12.05 -7.68
CA VAL A 66 0.79 12.00 -7.93
C VAL A 66 0.43 10.59 -8.35
N CYS A 67 -0.44 9.92 -7.60
CA CYS A 67 -0.97 8.60 -7.92
C CYS A 67 -2.42 8.46 -7.45
N PRO A 68 -3.21 7.54 -8.04
CA PRO A 68 -4.57 7.28 -7.56
C PRO A 68 -4.58 6.84 -6.09
N ALA A 69 -5.57 7.32 -5.32
CA ALA A 69 -5.76 6.89 -3.94
C ALA A 69 -6.20 5.41 -3.85
N MET A 70 -7.02 4.97 -4.80
CA MET A 70 -7.51 3.59 -4.99
C MET A 70 -7.49 3.26 -6.48
N MET A 71 -7.36 1.99 -6.83
CA MET A 71 -7.36 1.53 -8.23
C MET A 71 -8.74 1.61 -8.92
N CYS A 72 -9.81 1.78 -8.14
CA CYS A 72 -11.17 1.94 -8.66
C CYS A 72 -11.98 2.85 -7.73
N THR A 73 -13.10 3.38 -8.25
CA THR A 73 -14.11 4.07 -7.44
C THR A 73 -14.85 3.07 -6.54
N ALA A 74 -15.81 3.57 -5.74
CA ALA A 74 -16.54 2.76 -4.77
C ALA A 74 -17.19 1.52 -5.43
N PHE A 75 -16.69 0.33 -5.12
CA PHE A 75 -17.26 -0.92 -5.60
C PHE A 75 -18.50 -1.31 -4.79
N LYS A 76 -19.40 -2.08 -5.40
CA LYS A 76 -20.59 -2.63 -4.71
C LYS A 76 -20.18 -3.43 -3.48
N HIS A 77 -20.89 -3.19 -2.38
CA HIS A 77 -20.69 -3.91 -1.12
C HIS A 77 -20.64 -5.41 -1.34
N ARG A 78 -19.67 -6.05 -0.69
CA ARG A 78 -19.39 -7.48 -0.73
C ARG A 78 -18.63 -7.87 0.52
N GLU A 79 -18.52 -9.16 0.76
CA GLU A 79 -17.71 -9.68 1.86
C GLU A 79 -16.25 -9.22 1.73
N THR A 80 -15.68 -8.80 2.86
CA THR A 80 -14.28 -8.35 2.92
C THR A 80 -13.35 -9.48 2.48
N GLY A 81 -12.43 -9.19 1.56
CA GLY A 81 -11.51 -10.19 1.01
C GLY A 81 -12.02 -10.86 -0.28
N THR A 82 -13.31 -10.75 -0.62
CA THR A 82 -13.80 -11.17 -1.94
C THR A 82 -13.15 -10.31 -3.03
N PRO A 83 -12.65 -10.86 -4.15
CA PRO A 83 -12.10 -10.07 -5.24
C PRO A 83 -13.04 -8.94 -5.69
N ILE A 84 -12.46 -7.83 -6.14
CA ILE A 84 -13.16 -6.65 -6.65
C ILE A 84 -12.84 -6.44 -8.13
N PRO A 85 -13.78 -5.94 -8.93
CA PRO A 85 -13.51 -5.60 -10.32
C PRO A 85 -12.66 -4.33 -10.39
N VAL A 86 -11.51 -4.41 -11.04
CA VAL A 86 -10.67 -3.27 -11.44
C VAL A 86 -10.47 -3.39 -12.95
N ASP A 87 -10.95 -2.41 -13.71
CA ASP A 87 -10.94 -2.43 -15.19
C ASP A 87 -11.49 -3.73 -15.80
N GLY A 88 -12.52 -4.31 -15.16
CA GLY A 88 -13.13 -5.58 -15.59
C GLY A 88 -12.36 -6.85 -15.20
N VAL A 89 -11.25 -6.72 -14.47
CA VAL A 89 -10.45 -7.84 -13.97
C VAL A 89 -10.73 -8.06 -12.48
N GLU A 90 -11.07 -9.31 -12.11
CA GLU A 90 -11.20 -9.71 -10.72
C GLU A 90 -9.84 -9.62 -10.01
N THR A 91 -9.73 -8.64 -9.12
CA THR A 91 -8.49 -8.26 -8.45
C THR A 91 -8.61 -8.56 -6.96
N PRO A 92 -7.58 -9.13 -6.30
CA PRO A 92 -7.63 -9.38 -4.86
C PRO A 92 -7.99 -8.11 -4.09
N TYR A 93 -8.90 -8.23 -3.11
CA TYR A 93 -9.52 -7.11 -2.40
C TYR A 93 -8.50 -6.05 -1.92
N TRP A 94 -7.43 -6.50 -1.29
CA TRP A 94 -6.41 -5.62 -0.71
C TRP A 94 -5.37 -5.09 -1.72
N THR A 95 -5.41 -5.53 -2.98
CA THR A 95 -4.52 -4.98 -4.01
C THR A 95 -4.93 -3.57 -4.42
N ALA A 96 -6.22 -3.22 -4.31
CA ALA A 96 -6.76 -1.94 -4.74
C ALA A 96 -6.17 -0.70 -4.01
N LEU A 97 -5.64 -0.90 -2.81
CA LEU A 97 -4.98 0.11 -1.96
C LEU A 97 -3.45 0.06 -2.03
N SER A 98 -2.87 -0.64 -3.02
CA SER A 98 -1.41 -0.82 -3.08
C SER A 98 -0.64 0.50 -3.13
N HIS A 99 -1.20 1.58 -3.69
CA HIS A 99 -0.57 2.91 -3.69
C HIS A 99 -0.37 3.43 -2.25
N ALA A 100 -1.40 3.38 -1.41
CA ALA A 100 -1.33 3.82 -0.03
C ALA A 100 -0.38 2.98 0.85
N CYS A 101 -0.26 1.66 0.57
CA CYS A 101 0.60 0.77 1.34
C CYS A 101 2.05 1.26 1.44
N ARG A 102 2.56 1.92 0.40
CA ARG A 102 3.94 2.41 0.29
C ARG A 102 4.22 3.51 1.31
N PHE A 103 3.32 4.47 1.43
CA PHE A 103 3.43 5.59 2.35
C PHE A 103 3.19 5.15 3.80
N ASN A 104 2.30 4.18 4.02
CA ASN A 104 2.12 3.59 5.34
C ASN A 104 3.35 2.81 5.80
N LEU A 105 4.00 2.05 4.89
CA LEU A 105 5.21 1.32 5.23
C LEU A 105 6.37 2.26 5.55
N THR A 106 6.59 3.27 4.72
CA THR A 106 7.78 4.13 4.80
C THR A 106 7.61 5.35 5.71
N GLY A 107 6.37 5.73 6.01
CA GLY A 107 6.05 6.88 6.87
C GLY A 107 6.02 8.23 6.14
N HIS A 108 6.10 8.25 4.81
CA HIS A 108 5.98 9.50 4.04
C HIS A 108 4.56 10.08 4.15
N PRO A 109 4.41 11.42 4.21
CA PRO A 109 3.10 12.04 4.25
C PRO A 109 2.35 11.84 2.92
N ALA A 110 1.04 11.61 3.00
CA ALA A 110 0.16 11.50 1.84
C ALA A 110 -1.16 12.24 2.09
N ALA A 111 -1.73 12.79 1.03
CA ALA A 111 -3.04 13.43 1.04
C ALA A 111 -3.85 12.97 -0.17
N VAL A 112 -5.16 12.83 0.02
CA VAL A 112 -6.11 12.49 -1.06
C VAL A 112 -6.96 13.73 -1.33
N ILE A 113 -7.00 14.16 -2.59
CA ILE A 113 -7.71 15.38 -3.02
C ILE A 113 -8.81 14.96 -3.98
N PRO A 114 -10.10 15.22 -3.68
CA PRO A 114 -11.18 14.92 -4.62
C PRO A 114 -10.96 15.65 -5.96
N ILE A 115 -10.88 14.89 -7.06
CA ILE A 115 -10.66 15.44 -8.41
C ILE A 115 -11.90 15.41 -9.31
N GLY A 116 -12.98 14.78 -8.85
CA GLY A 116 -14.23 14.74 -9.59
C GLY A 116 -15.05 13.49 -9.31
N LEU A 117 -15.95 13.19 -10.23
CA LEU A 117 -16.80 12.00 -10.21
C LEU A 117 -16.52 11.14 -11.45
N ASP A 118 -16.69 9.84 -11.33
CA ASP A 118 -16.72 8.93 -12.48
C ASP A 118 -18.07 9.02 -13.24
N ARG A 119 -18.24 8.13 -14.23
CA ARG A 119 -19.44 8.08 -15.09
C ARG A 119 -20.72 7.67 -14.34
N ASP A 120 -20.57 7.01 -13.20
CA ASP A 120 -21.67 6.56 -12.35
C ASP A 120 -21.90 7.53 -11.17
N GLY A 121 -21.19 8.68 -11.14
CA GLY A 121 -21.32 9.71 -10.12
C GLY A 121 -20.55 9.40 -8.82
N LEU A 122 -19.59 8.48 -8.85
CA LEU A 122 -18.80 8.08 -7.68
C LEU A 122 -17.53 8.95 -7.53
N PRO A 123 -17.13 9.32 -6.30
CA PRO A 123 -15.95 10.16 -6.09
C PRO A 123 -14.64 9.54 -6.55
N ILE A 124 -13.79 10.36 -7.16
CA ILE A 124 -12.39 10.06 -7.48
C ILE A 124 -11.50 11.00 -6.66
N GLY A 125 -10.43 10.45 -6.07
CA GLY A 125 -9.43 11.19 -5.32
C GLY A 125 -8.01 10.87 -5.77
#